data_AF-K9XAE2-F1
#
_entry.id   AF-K9XAE2-F1
#
_cell.length_a   1.000
_cell.length_b   1.000
_cell.length_c   1.000
_cell.angle_alpha   90.00
_cell.angle_beta   90.00
_cell.angle_gamma   90.00
#
_symmetry.space_group_name_H-M   'P 1'
#
loop_
_entity.id
_entity.type
_entity.pdbx_description
1 polymer ?
#
loop_
_entity_poly.entity_id
_entity_poly.type
_entity_poly.pdbx_seq_one_letter_code
_entity_poly.pdbx_strand_id
1 'polypeptide(L)' 'MSISIIDQVIEHLRAMPQHLQWQVLEFTRTLVKAEVRGTPGQQLLRFAGSIPSDDLQAIREAIEQDCERVDINEW' A
#
# COMPACT_ATOMS: atom_id res chain seq x y z
N MET A 1 -2.46 20.42 -24.18
CA MET A 1 -1.59 19.28 -24.48
C MET A 1 -1.05 18.77 -23.16
N SER A 2 -1.28 17.51 -22.78
CA SER A 2 -0.67 16.93 -21.58
C SER A 2 0.81 16.66 -21.89
N ILE A 3 1.70 17.33 -21.15
CA ILE A 3 3.15 17.08 -21.26
C ILE A 3 3.42 15.67 -20.73
N SER A 4 4.23 14.89 -21.44
CA SER A 4 4.60 13.54 -21.00
C SER A 4 5.28 13.60 -19.64
N ILE A 5 4.94 12.66 -18.75
CA ILE A 5 5.62 12.52 -17.45
C ILE A 5 7.12 12.30 -17.65
N ILE A 6 7.51 11.59 -18.71
CA ILE A 6 8.92 11.36 -19.05
C ILE A 6 9.63 12.69 -19.31
N ASP A 7 9.00 13.59 -20.07
CA ASP A 7 9.59 14.89 -20.43
C ASP A 7 9.78 15.77 -19.20
N GLN A 8 8.79 15.82 -18.30
CA GLN A 8 8.88 16.56 -17.04
C GLN A 8 10.00 16.02 -16.12
N VAL A 9 10.14 14.70 -16.03
CA VAL A 9 11.21 14.07 -15.24
C VAL A 9 12.58 14.41 -15.82
N ILE A 10 12.74 14.39 -17.15
CA ILE A 10 13.99 14.76 -17.82
C ILE A 10 14.32 16.23 -17.57
N GLU A 11 13.34 17.13 -17.64
CA GLU A 11 13.53 18.56 -17.37
C GLU A 11 14.05 18.81 -15.96
N HIS A 12 13.42 18.21 -14.95
CA HIS A 12 13.89 18.32 -13.56
C HIS A 12 15.28 17.70 -13.35
N LEU A 13 15.57 16.54 -13.95
CA LEU A 13 16.87 15.89 -13.85
C LEU A 13 18.01 16.78 -14.40
N ARG A 14 17.77 17.49 -15.51
CA ARG A 14 18.78 18.38 -16.12
C ARG A 14 19.18 19.53 -15.20
N ALA A 15 18.27 20.00 -14.36
CA ALA A 15 18.54 21.09 -13.41
C ALA A 15 19.21 20.61 -12.10
N MET A 16 19.26 19.31 -11.84
CA MET A 16 19.81 18.76 -10.59
C MET A 16 21.34 18.69 -10.60
N PRO A 17 22.00 18.90 -9.44
CA PRO A 17 23.39 18.52 -9.24
C PRO A 17 23.63 17.01 -9.45
N GLN A 18 24.82 16.65 -9.90
CA GLN A 18 25.16 15.27 -10.29
C GLN A 18 24.89 14.21 -9.19
N HIS A 19 25.13 14.54 -7.92
CA HIS A 19 24.89 13.60 -6.82
C HIS A 19 23.39 13.26 -6.64
N LEU A 20 22.50 14.23 -6.88
CA LEU A 20 21.05 14.00 -6.83
C LEU A 20 20.57 13.24 -8.07
N GLN A 21 21.14 13.53 -9.25
CA GLN A 21 20.86 12.73 -10.46
C GLN A 21 21.19 11.25 -10.24
N TRP A 22 22.31 10.96 -9.56
CA TRP A 22 22.71 9.60 -9.21
C TRP A 22 21.70 8.94 -8.25
N GLN A 23 21.21 9.67 -7.24
CA GLN A 23 20.16 9.16 -6.35
C GLN A 23 18.86 8.82 -7.11
N VAL A 24 18.44 9.65 -8.05
CA VAL A 24 17.26 9.37 -8.88
C VAL A 24 17.48 8.14 -9.77
N LEU A 25 18.69 7.95 -10.30
CA LEU A 25 19.04 6.76 -11.07
C LEU A 25 18.94 5.47 -10.23
N GLU A 26 19.47 5.47 -9.01
CA GLU A 26 19.36 4.31 -8.11
C GLU A 26 17.91 4.04 -7.69
N PHE A 27 17.13 5.09 -7.45
CA PHE A 27 15.73 4.95 -7.12
C PHE A 27 14.92 4.35 -8.28
N THR A 28 15.10 4.85 -9.50
CA THR A 28 14.41 4.32 -10.69
C THR A 28 14.81 2.88 -10.98
N ARG A 29 16.09 2.50 -10.78
CA ARG A 29 16.53 1.10 -10.84
C ARG A 29 15.83 0.22 -9.82
N THR A 30 15.60 0.74 -8.61
CA THR A 30 14.85 0.03 -7.57
C THR A 30 13.38 -0.14 -7.95
N LEU A 31 12.75 0.90 -8.50
CA LEU A 31 11.36 0.85 -8.96
C LEU A 31 11.16 -0.14 -10.12
N VAL A 32 12.10 -0.21 -11.07
CA VAL A 32 12.05 -1.18 -12.17
C VAL A 32 12.16 -2.62 -11.67
N LYS A 33 12.95 -2.85 -10.61
CA LYS A 33 13.09 -4.15 -9.95
C LYS A 33 11.95 -4.47 -8.98
N ALA A 34 11.24 -3.45 -8.50
CA ALA A 34 10.05 -3.58 -7.69
C ALA A 34 8.90 -4.05 -8.58
N GLU A 35 8.96 -5.30 -9.02
CA GLU A 35 7.77 -6.00 -9.47
C GLU A 35 6.77 -5.95 -8.32
N VAL A 36 5.55 -5.46 -8.60
CA VAL A 36 4.43 -5.59 -7.68
C VAL A 36 4.11 -7.09 -7.59
N ARG A 37 4.77 -7.77 -6.66
CA ARG A 37 4.57 -9.20 -6.40
C ARG A 37 3.43 -9.35 -5.42
N GLY A 38 2.23 -9.58 -5.97
CA GLY A 38 1.13 -10.10 -5.18
C GLY A 38 1.40 -11.54 -4.76
N THR A 39 0.83 -11.96 -3.63
CA THR A 39 0.74 -13.40 -3.32
C THR A 39 -0.40 -13.98 -4.15
N PRO A 40 -0.17 -15.06 -4.94
CA PRO A 40 -1.26 -15.71 -5.68
C PRO A 40 -2.39 -16.12 -4.73
N GLY A 41 -3.64 -15.81 -5.08
CA GLY A 41 -4.80 -16.09 -4.22
C GLY A 41 -4.89 -17.57 -3.78
N GLN A 42 -4.45 -18.49 -4.64
CA GLN A 42 -4.35 -19.92 -4.31
C GLN A 42 -3.51 -20.20 -3.05
N GLN A 43 -2.46 -19.42 -2.79
CA GLN A 43 -1.61 -19.57 -1.60
C GLN A 43 -2.31 -19.07 -0.33
N LEU A 44 -3.33 -18.23 -0.45
CA LEU A 44 -4.10 -17.72 0.68
C LEU A 44 -5.14 -18.73 1.18
N LEU A 45 -5.50 -19.75 0.38
CA LEU A 45 -6.48 -20.76 0.75
C LEU A 45 -6.11 -21.53 2.03
N ARG A 46 -4.82 -21.61 2.37
CA ARG A 46 -4.35 -22.21 3.63
C ARG A 46 -4.90 -21.51 4.89
N PHE A 47 -5.37 -20.27 4.76
CA PHE A 47 -5.94 -19.49 5.85
C PHE A 47 -7.48 -19.60 5.91
N ALA A 48 -8.12 -20.24 4.94
CA ALA A 48 -9.57 -20.42 4.95
C ALA A 48 -10.00 -21.26 6.16
N GLY A 49 -10.85 -20.69 7.02
CA GLY A 49 -11.28 -21.35 8.26
C GLY A 49 -10.20 -21.47 9.34
N SER A 50 -9.09 -20.73 9.22
CA SER A 50 -7.99 -20.77 10.20
C SER A 50 -8.26 -19.99 11.49
N ILE A 51 -9.34 -19.20 11.54
CA ILE A 51 -9.72 -18.43 12.73
C ILE A 51 -10.40 -19.39 13.71
N PRO A 52 -9.87 -19.56 14.93
CA PRO A 52 -10.49 -20.34 15.99
C PRO A 52 -11.92 -19.86 16.34
N SER A 53 -12.76 -20.76 16.82
CA SER A 53 -14.18 -20.43 17.08
C SER A 53 -14.38 -19.42 18.21
N ASP A 54 -13.50 -19.43 19.21
CA ASP A 54 -13.43 -18.45 20.29
C ASP A 54 -13.03 -17.07 19.77
N ASP A 55 -12.02 -17.00 18.90
CA ASP A 55 -11.64 -15.75 18.23
C ASP A 55 -12.78 -15.21 17.35
N LEU A 56 -13.50 -16.08 16.64
CA LEU A 56 -14.69 -15.69 15.87
C LEU A 56 -15.79 -15.10 16.76
N GLN A 57 -15.96 -15.64 17.96
CA GLN A 57 -16.94 -15.14 18.93
C GLN A 57 -16.50 -13.77 19.48
N ALA A 58 -15.22 -13.61 19.82
CA ALA A 58 -14.69 -12.32 20.26
C ALA A 58 -14.82 -11.23 19.19
N ILE A 59 -14.54 -11.55 17.92
CA ILE A 59 -14.72 -10.63 16.79
C ILE A 59 -16.20 -10.23 16.65
N ARG A 60 -17.12 -11.19 16.74
CA ARG A 60 -18.56 -10.92 16.70
C ARG A 60 -18.97 -9.96 17.81
N GLU A 61 -18.58 -10.24 19.04
CA GLU A 61 -18.93 -9.43 20.21
C GLU A 61 -18.39 -8.00 20.07
N ALA A 62 -17.14 -7.83 19.63
CA ALA A 62 -16.56 -6.51 19.38
C ALA A 62 -17.32 -5.72 18.29
N ILE A 63 -17.76 -6.39 17.22
CA ILE A 63 -18.57 -5.73 16.17
C ILE A 63 -19.92 -5.30 16.74
N GLU A 64 -20.60 -6.17 17.49
CA GLU A 64 -21.92 -5.87 18.05
C GLU A 64 -21.87 -4.82 19.18
N GLN A 65 -20.78 -4.76 19.92
CA GLN A 65 -20.59 -3.80 21.01
C GLN A 65 -20.11 -2.45 20.52
N ASP A 66 -19.16 -2.39 19.58
CA ASP A 66 -18.44 -1.14 19.30
C ASP A 66 -18.59 -0.66 17.86
N CYS A 67 -18.94 -1.53 16.91
CA CYS A 67 -19.16 -1.12 15.54
C CYS A 67 -20.56 -0.50 15.40
N GLU A 68 -20.65 0.63 14.70
CA GLU A 68 -21.89 1.38 14.46
C GLU A 68 -22.55 2.04 15.69
N ARG A 69 -21.90 1.99 16.87
CA ARG A 69 -22.24 2.89 17.98
C ARG A 69 -21.72 4.30 17.70
N VAL A 70 -22.63 5.18 17.27
CA VAL A 70 -22.36 6.61 17.19
C VAL A 70 -22.71 7.24 18.53
N ASP A 71 -21.70 7.60 19.33
CA ASP A 71 -21.94 8.48 20.48
C ASP A 71 -22.14 9.91 19.95
N ILE A 72 -23.41 10.34 19.96
CA ILE A 72 -23.83 11.67 19.55
C ILE A 72 -23.27 12.80 20.43
N ASN A 73 -22.65 12.48 21.58
CA ASN A 73 -22.07 13.42 22.53
C ASN A 73 -20.54 13.36 22.62
N GLU A 74 -19.87 12.48 21.85
CA GLU A 74 -18.40 12.40 21.82
C GLU A 74 -17.73 13.44 20.89
N TRP A 75 -18.48 14.41 20.36
CA TRP A 75 -17.98 15.49 19.49
C TRP A 75 -18.30 16.90 20.04
#